data_AF-A0A6G8D7D7-F1
#
_entry.id   AF-A0A6G8D7D7-F1
#
_cell.length_a   1.000
_cell.length_b   1.000
_cell.length_c   1.000
_cell.angle_alpha   90.00
_cell.angle_beta   90.00
_cell.angle_gamma   90.00
#
_symmetry.space_group_name_H-M   'P 1'
#
loop_
_entity.id
_entity.type
_entity.pdbx_description
1 polymer ?
#
loop_
_entity_poly.entity_id
_entity_poly.type
_entity_poly.pdbx_seq_one_letter_code
_entity_poly.pdbx_strand_id
1 'polypeptide(L)'
;MTTSNDYLAQRQLKRGAAGWILLAGLGISYVISGDFAGWNFGIAQAGWGGFVIAAVLMGIMYLALVLSLAEMSAAIPAAGGGYSFARQAMGPMGGFLTGLAVLIEYSLAPAAIVIFIGSAVNELTGFDGPIVYALFYLAFVGIHIFGVGEALKVMMVISGLAVLAILATGIALVPEFNSANLFDIEPISGGDLMMPMGLYGVWAALPFAMWLFLAVEGVPLAAEEAKDPKKDVPKGIIAAMLFLLFTAVLVVVLLSGAVGAKVIGSSAVPLVDALNIAGHSQLATFVNVLGFLFTLILFAVGMLYYFMIGQHRLIAKSAEEEFALLYQAQVELEAA
;
A
#
# COMPACT_ATOMS: atom_id res chain seq x y z
N MET A 1 -0.65 -1.10 -43.81
CA MET A 1 -1.70 -1.15 -42.77
C MET A 1 -1.51 -2.35 -41.82
N THR A 2 -0.29 -2.60 -41.33
CA THR A 2 0.04 -3.80 -40.52
C THR A 2 0.62 -3.49 -39.13
N THR A 3 0.70 -2.23 -38.73
CA THR A 3 1.42 -1.81 -37.52
C THR A 3 0.60 -1.78 -36.23
N SER A 4 -0.74 -1.84 -36.30
CA SER A 4 -1.61 -1.79 -35.10
C SER A 4 -1.70 -3.14 -34.37
N ASN A 5 -1.85 -4.25 -35.09
CA ASN A 5 -2.07 -5.56 -34.48
C ASN A 5 -0.81 -6.12 -33.81
N ASP A 6 0.38 -5.95 -34.40
CA ASP A 6 1.64 -6.37 -33.78
C ASP A 6 2.02 -5.51 -32.56
N TYR A 7 1.70 -4.21 -32.60
CA TYR A 7 1.87 -3.29 -31.48
C TYR A 7 0.99 -3.67 -30.28
N LEU A 8 -0.28 -4.03 -30.53
CA LEU A 8 -1.21 -4.49 -29.50
C LEU A 8 -0.87 -5.91 -29.00
N ALA A 9 -0.39 -6.79 -29.87
CA ALA A 9 0.02 -8.15 -29.52
C ALA A 9 1.24 -8.20 -28.59
N GLN A 10 2.25 -7.36 -28.83
CA GLN A 10 3.42 -7.23 -27.95
C GLN A 10 3.08 -6.67 -26.57
N ARG A 11 1.92 -6.02 -26.43
CA ARG A 11 1.43 -5.47 -25.17
C ARG A 11 0.41 -6.39 -24.47
N GLN A 12 -0.01 -7.53 -25.02
CA GLN A 12 -0.88 -8.43 -24.26
C GLN A 12 -0.09 -9.10 -23.13
N LEU A 13 -0.55 -8.90 -21.88
CA LEU A 13 -0.02 -9.62 -20.72
C LEU A 13 -0.25 -11.12 -20.92
N LYS A 14 0.70 -11.96 -20.46
CA LYS A 14 0.54 -13.42 -20.53
C LYS A 14 -0.67 -13.84 -19.68
N ARG A 15 -1.82 -13.98 -20.35
CA ARG A 15 -3.08 -14.37 -19.71
C ARG A 15 -2.91 -15.70 -18.97
N GLY A 16 -3.42 -15.73 -17.75
CA GLY A 16 -3.59 -16.93 -16.95
C GLY A 16 -2.36 -17.48 -16.23
N ALA A 17 -1.33 -16.67 -16.02
CA ALA A 17 -0.13 -17.06 -15.29
C ALA A 17 -0.30 -16.99 -13.75
N ALA A 18 -1.19 -16.14 -13.23
CA ALA A 18 -1.33 -15.89 -11.80
C ALA A 18 -2.54 -16.61 -11.18
N GLY A 19 -2.30 -17.55 -10.26
CA GLY A 19 -3.35 -18.11 -9.40
C GLY A 19 -3.61 -17.25 -8.15
N TRP A 20 -4.66 -17.57 -7.38
CA TRP A 20 -5.06 -16.78 -6.20
C TRP A 20 -3.96 -16.55 -5.15
N ILE A 21 -3.02 -17.50 -4.97
CA ILE A 21 -1.90 -17.35 -4.03
C ILE A 21 -0.95 -16.25 -4.50
N LEU A 22 -0.66 -16.18 -5.80
CA LEU A 22 0.20 -15.13 -6.36
C LEU A 22 -0.49 -13.76 -6.24
N LEU A 23 -1.81 -13.71 -6.44
CA LEU A 23 -2.59 -12.48 -6.26
C LEU A 23 -2.66 -12.04 -4.79
N ALA A 24 -2.76 -12.99 -3.85
CA ALA A 24 -2.67 -12.69 -2.42
C ALA A 24 -1.27 -12.15 -2.07
N GLY A 25 -0.22 -12.79 -2.56
CA GLY A 25 1.15 -12.32 -2.41
C GLY A 25 1.35 -10.92 -2.98
N LEU A 26 0.76 -10.62 -4.14
CA LEU A 26 0.78 -9.29 -4.74
C LEU A 26 0.07 -8.25 -3.87
N GLY A 27 -1.10 -8.59 -3.32
CA GLY A 27 -1.82 -7.71 -2.38
C GLY A 27 -1.03 -7.41 -1.12
N ILE A 28 -0.42 -8.43 -0.51
CA ILE A 28 0.50 -8.26 0.63
C ILE A 28 1.67 -7.36 0.22
N SER A 29 2.22 -7.59 -0.97
CA SER A 29 3.34 -6.81 -1.49
C SER A 29 3.00 -5.33 -1.66
N TYR A 30 1.76 -4.97 -1.99
CA TYR A 30 1.37 -3.56 -2.11
C TYR A 30 1.36 -2.83 -0.77
N VAL A 31 1.08 -3.53 0.33
CA VAL A 31 0.78 -2.89 1.62
C VAL A 31 1.90 -3.04 2.64
N ILE A 32 2.62 -4.17 2.65
CA ILE A 32 3.49 -4.58 3.78
C ILE A 32 4.60 -3.58 4.15
N SER A 33 4.88 -2.57 3.32
CA SER A 33 5.83 -1.50 3.64
C SER A 33 5.28 -0.56 4.69
N GLY A 34 3.97 -0.37 4.70
CA GLY A 34 3.28 0.41 5.71
C GLY A 34 3.44 -0.19 7.11
N ASP A 35 3.72 -1.48 7.26
CA ASP A 35 4.04 -2.07 8.56
C ASP A 35 5.39 -1.61 9.11
N PHE A 36 6.33 -1.17 8.24
CA PHE A 36 7.66 -0.74 8.65
C PHE A 36 7.67 0.65 9.29
N ALA A 37 6.81 1.57 8.85
CA ALA A 37 6.74 2.95 9.33
C ALA A 37 5.46 3.66 8.89
N GLY A 38 5.15 4.79 9.52
CA GLY A 38 4.03 5.67 9.14
C GLY A 38 2.83 5.50 10.04
N TRP A 39 2.41 4.26 10.32
CA TRP A 39 1.32 3.97 11.26
C TRP A 39 1.63 4.44 12.68
N ASN A 40 2.89 4.31 13.11
CA ASN A 40 3.35 4.55 14.47
C ASN A 40 3.18 6.02 14.89
N PHE A 41 3.28 6.98 13.96
CA PHE A 41 2.99 8.38 14.26
C PHE A 41 1.54 8.61 14.73
N GLY A 42 0.61 7.71 14.39
CA GLY A 42 -0.74 7.73 14.95
C GLY A 42 -0.78 7.44 16.45
N ILE A 43 0.15 6.63 16.99
CA ILE A 43 0.32 6.45 18.44
C ILE A 43 0.74 7.76 19.10
N ALA A 44 1.62 8.55 18.47
CA ALA A 44 1.98 9.86 19.01
C ALA A 44 0.79 10.83 19.06
N GLN A 45 -0.20 10.67 18.17
CA GLN A 45 -1.40 11.52 18.15
C GLN A 45 -2.51 11.05 19.09
N ALA A 46 -2.59 9.75 19.41
CA ALA A 46 -3.75 9.17 20.07
C ALA A 46 -3.45 8.36 21.32
N GLY A 47 -2.17 8.09 21.60
CA GLY A 47 -1.76 6.98 22.45
C GLY A 47 -2.00 5.62 21.79
N TRP A 48 -1.54 4.55 22.42
CA TRP A 48 -1.73 3.20 21.88
C TRP A 48 -3.20 2.81 21.80
N GLY A 49 -3.97 2.99 22.87
CA GLY A 49 -5.39 2.60 22.89
C GLY A 49 -6.23 3.40 21.89
N GLY A 50 -6.01 4.72 21.80
CA GLY A 50 -6.64 5.56 20.79
C GLY A 50 -6.25 5.16 19.36
N PHE A 51 -4.98 4.81 19.13
CA PHE A 51 -4.55 4.31 17.83
C PHE A 51 -5.15 2.95 17.48
N VAL A 52 -5.30 2.03 18.43
CA VAL A 52 -5.98 0.74 18.21
C VAL A 52 -7.42 0.95 17.76
N ILE A 53 -8.15 1.92 18.35
CA ILE A 53 -9.51 2.27 17.90
C ILE A 53 -9.47 2.76 16.45
N ALA A 54 -8.55 3.67 16.10
CA ALA A 54 -8.39 4.16 14.74
C ALA A 54 -8.04 3.03 13.75
N ALA A 55 -7.12 2.13 14.13
CA ALA A 55 -6.71 0.97 13.33
C ALA A 55 -7.87 -0.01 13.11
N VAL A 56 -8.71 -0.26 14.12
CA VAL A 56 -9.91 -1.10 13.96
C VAL A 56 -10.93 -0.45 13.03
N LEU A 57 -11.19 0.85 13.17
CA LEU A 57 -12.11 1.57 12.29
C LEU A 57 -11.64 1.53 10.83
N MET A 58 -10.34 1.78 10.60
CA MET A 58 -9.74 1.66 9.26
C MET A 58 -9.74 0.23 8.75
N GLY A 59 -9.45 -0.75 9.60
CA GLY A 59 -9.49 -2.17 9.23
C GLY A 59 -10.89 -2.63 8.80
N ILE A 60 -11.94 -2.17 9.49
CA ILE A 60 -13.35 -2.42 9.10
C ILE A 60 -13.64 -1.76 7.75
N MET A 61 -13.23 -0.50 7.57
CA MET A 61 -13.44 0.23 6.31
C MET A 61 -12.75 -0.48 5.13
N TYR A 62 -11.49 -0.87 5.27
CA TYR A 62 -10.74 -1.58 4.23
C TYR A 62 -11.26 -2.99 3.99
N LEU A 63 -11.70 -3.70 5.03
CA LEU A 63 -12.32 -5.02 4.85
C LEU A 63 -13.62 -4.91 4.05
N ALA A 64 -14.46 -3.91 4.35
CA ALA A 64 -15.68 -3.66 3.58
C ALA A 64 -15.35 -3.31 2.12
N LEU A 65 -14.37 -2.44 1.89
CA LEU A 65 -13.86 -2.11 0.55
C LEU A 65 -13.40 -3.37 -0.20
N VAL A 66 -12.59 -4.20 0.43
CA VAL A 66 -12.05 -5.44 -0.16
C VAL A 66 -13.16 -6.42 -0.51
N LEU A 67 -14.16 -6.60 0.35
CA LEU A 67 -15.31 -7.46 0.07
C LEU A 67 -16.13 -6.94 -1.12
N SER A 68 -16.36 -5.62 -1.20
CA SER A 68 -17.02 -5.01 -2.36
C SER A 68 -16.21 -5.19 -3.64
N LEU A 69 -14.89 -4.97 -3.59
CA LEU A 69 -13.99 -5.17 -4.74
C LEU A 69 -13.94 -6.64 -5.17
N ALA A 70 -14.00 -7.58 -4.21
CA ALA A 70 -14.05 -9.01 -4.48
C ALA A 70 -15.33 -9.38 -5.24
N GLU A 71 -16.50 -8.91 -4.81
CA GLU A 71 -17.76 -9.14 -5.52
C GLU A 71 -17.75 -8.52 -6.93
N MET A 72 -17.30 -7.27 -7.06
CA MET A 72 -17.24 -6.59 -8.34
C MET A 72 -16.25 -7.24 -9.31
N SER A 73 -15.10 -7.72 -8.81
CA SER A 73 -14.11 -8.45 -9.62
C SER A 73 -14.65 -9.80 -10.12
N ALA A 74 -15.52 -10.46 -9.34
CA ALA A 74 -16.18 -11.69 -9.75
C ALA A 74 -17.26 -11.43 -10.82
N ALA A 75 -18.03 -10.34 -10.67
CA ALA A 75 -19.09 -9.96 -11.59
C ALA A 75 -18.55 -9.40 -12.91
N ILE A 76 -17.49 -8.58 -12.84
CA ILE A 76 -16.93 -7.80 -13.94
C ILE A 76 -15.43 -8.05 -14.02
N PRO A 77 -14.99 -9.19 -14.60
CA PRO A 77 -13.59 -9.56 -14.71
C PRO A 77 -12.89 -8.76 -15.83
N ALA A 78 -12.89 -7.43 -15.70
CA ALA A 78 -12.22 -6.50 -16.60
C ALA A 78 -11.06 -5.82 -15.85
N ALA A 79 -9.96 -5.55 -16.56
CA ALA A 79 -8.89 -4.74 -16.01
C ALA A 79 -9.36 -3.29 -15.80
N GLY A 80 -8.94 -2.70 -14.68
CA GLY A 80 -9.09 -1.27 -14.41
C GLY A 80 -9.52 -0.92 -12.98
N GLY A 81 -9.75 -1.92 -12.13
CA GLY A 81 -9.86 -1.75 -10.68
C GLY A 81 -10.95 -0.77 -10.26
N GLY A 82 -10.71 -0.03 -9.17
CA GLY A 82 -11.69 0.87 -8.56
C GLY A 82 -12.29 1.90 -9.53
N TYR A 83 -11.51 2.43 -10.47
CA TYR A 83 -12.01 3.36 -11.49
C TYR A 83 -13.09 2.72 -12.37
N SER A 84 -12.81 1.54 -12.93
CA SER A 84 -13.74 0.85 -13.82
C SER A 84 -15.03 0.45 -13.09
N PHE A 85 -14.92 0.08 -11.81
CA PHE A 85 -16.07 -0.23 -10.97
C PHE A 85 -16.92 1.01 -10.68
N ALA A 86 -16.30 2.12 -10.25
CA ALA A 86 -17.00 3.37 -9.97
C ALA A 86 -17.67 3.96 -11.22
N ARG A 87 -16.99 3.91 -12.37
CA ARG A 87 -17.55 4.36 -13.66
C ARG A 87 -18.79 3.56 -14.05
N GLN A 88 -18.78 2.24 -13.84
CA GLN A 88 -19.92 1.38 -14.19
C GLN A 88 -21.08 1.51 -13.20
N ALA A 89 -20.79 1.62 -11.90
CA ALA A 89 -21.82 1.69 -10.87
C ALA A 89 -22.45 3.09 -10.72
N MET A 90 -21.65 4.15 -10.90
CA MET A 90 -22.03 5.54 -10.60
C MET A 90 -21.95 6.47 -11.82
N GLY A 91 -21.68 5.92 -13.01
CA GLY A 91 -21.58 6.68 -14.24
C GLY A 91 -20.32 7.55 -14.34
N PRO A 92 -20.30 8.50 -15.30
CA PRO A 92 -19.11 9.28 -15.61
C PRO A 92 -18.49 10.05 -14.45
N MET A 93 -19.33 10.66 -13.61
CA MET A 93 -18.87 11.44 -12.46
C MET A 93 -18.20 10.57 -11.40
N GLY A 94 -18.75 9.38 -11.13
CA GLY A 94 -18.13 8.44 -10.18
C GLY A 94 -16.75 7.99 -10.65
N GLY A 95 -16.62 7.63 -11.92
CA GLY A 95 -15.32 7.32 -12.52
C GLY A 95 -14.32 8.48 -12.43
N PHE A 96 -14.75 9.71 -12.76
CA PHE A 96 -13.89 10.90 -12.68
C PHE A 96 -13.41 11.17 -11.25
N LEU A 97 -14.30 11.14 -10.26
CA LEU A 97 -13.95 11.40 -8.86
C LEU A 97 -12.99 10.33 -8.30
N THR A 98 -13.24 9.05 -8.61
CA THR A 98 -12.32 7.97 -8.23
C THR A 98 -10.96 8.12 -8.91
N GLY A 99 -10.95 8.43 -10.21
CA GLY A 99 -9.71 8.69 -10.94
C GLY A 99 -8.91 9.85 -10.36
N LEU A 100 -9.56 10.96 -10.03
CA LEU A 100 -8.92 12.12 -9.42
C LEU A 100 -8.36 11.80 -8.02
N ALA A 101 -9.10 11.06 -7.20
CA ALA A 101 -8.62 10.62 -5.88
C ALA A 101 -7.36 9.75 -5.99
N VAL A 102 -7.37 8.79 -6.90
CA VAL A 102 -6.20 7.91 -7.18
C VAL A 102 -5.01 8.72 -7.70
N LEU A 103 -5.22 9.73 -8.55
CA LEU A 103 -4.13 10.60 -9.01
C LEU A 103 -3.48 11.38 -7.87
N ILE A 104 -4.28 11.89 -6.93
CA ILE A 104 -3.79 12.61 -5.76
C ILE A 104 -3.00 11.65 -4.86
N GLU A 105 -3.57 10.48 -4.57
CA GLU A 105 -2.93 9.42 -3.78
C GLU A 105 -1.57 9.03 -4.37
N TYR A 106 -1.52 8.71 -5.66
CA TYR A 106 -0.28 8.33 -6.35
C TYR A 106 0.73 9.46 -6.51
N SER A 107 0.32 10.72 -6.36
CA SER A 107 1.24 11.85 -6.33
C SER A 107 1.85 12.06 -4.94
N LEU A 108 1.05 11.86 -3.88
CA LEU A 108 1.46 12.11 -2.49
C LEU A 108 2.18 10.94 -1.84
N ALA A 109 1.80 9.69 -2.13
CA ALA A 109 2.46 8.50 -1.60
C ALA A 109 3.98 8.48 -1.88
N PRO A 110 4.45 8.81 -3.11
CA PRO A 110 5.86 9.08 -3.36
C PRO A 110 6.56 10.05 -2.42
N ALA A 111 5.92 11.17 -2.13
CA ALA A 111 6.50 12.21 -1.32
C ALA A 111 6.68 11.73 0.13
N ALA A 112 5.72 10.97 0.66
CA ALA A 112 5.86 10.34 1.98
C ALA A 112 6.94 9.25 1.99
N ILE A 113 6.99 8.40 0.95
CA ILE A 113 7.94 7.29 0.85
C ILE A 113 9.40 7.77 0.84
N VAL A 114 9.72 8.85 0.12
CA VAL A 114 11.11 9.36 0.11
C VAL A 114 11.58 9.87 1.47
N ILE A 115 10.66 10.30 2.34
CA ILE A 115 10.98 10.65 3.73
C ILE A 115 11.38 9.39 4.50
N PHE A 116 10.62 8.29 4.38
CA PHE A 116 10.97 7.01 5.03
C PHE A 116 12.29 6.44 4.52
N ILE A 117 12.58 6.60 3.23
CA ILE A 117 13.87 6.24 2.65
C ILE A 117 15.00 7.03 3.32
N GLY A 118 14.84 8.34 3.49
CA GLY A 118 15.86 9.13 4.16
C GLY A 118 16.05 8.75 5.63
N SER A 119 14.97 8.43 6.36
CA SER A 119 15.07 7.87 7.71
C SER A 119 15.87 6.55 7.74
N ALA A 120 15.61 5.65 6.79
CA ALA A 120 16.35 4.38 6.69
C ALA A 120 17.82 4.60 6.33
N VAL A 121 18.12 5.54 5.42
CA VAL A 121 19.49 5.93 5.06
C VAL A 121 20.20 6.60 6.23
N ASN A 122 19.50 7.42 7.01
CA ASN A 122 20.03 8.07 8.20
C ASN A 122 20.50 7.04 9.22
N GLU A 123 19.68 6.03 9.47
CA GLU A 123 20.00 4.96 10.40
C GLU A 123 21.22 4.14 9.94
N LEU A 124 21.42 3.97 8.62
CA LEU A 124 22.57 3.23 8.08
C LEU A 124 23.86 4.06 7.99
N THR A 125 23.74 5.36 7.75
CA THR A 125 24.88 6.18 7.26
C THR A 125 25.04 7.52 7.98
N GLY A 126 24.05 7.95 8.75
CA GLY A 126 23.98 9.27 9.38
C GLY A 126 23.52 10.40 8.46
N PHE A 127 23.18 10.11 7.19
CA PHE A 127 22.74 11.13 6.23
C PHE A 127 21.21 11.14 6.05
N ASP A 128 20.62 12.32 6.07
CA ASP A 128 19.20 12.55 5.76
C ASP A 128 19.01 13.93 5.10
N GLY A 129 17.77 14.23 4.70
CA GLY A 129 17.30 15.56 4.38
C GLY A 129 16.95 15.75 2.90
N PRO A 130 16.65 17.00 2.49
CA PRO A 130 16.07 17.29 1.19
C PRO A 130 16.88 16.77 -0.01
N ILE A 131 18.21 16.71 0.12
CA ILE A 131 19.09 16.19 -0.94
C ILE A 131 18.89 14.68 -1.12
N VAL A 132 18.79 13.91 -0.03
CA VAL A 132 18.53 12.47 -0.08
C VAL A 132 17.16 12.23 -0.73
N TYR A 133 16.14 12.96 -0.30
CA TYR A 133 14.79 12.85 -0.86
C TYR A 133 14.78 13.14 -2.36
N ALA A 134 15.42 14.24 -2.79
CA ALA A 134 15.50 14.64 -4.20
C ALA A 134 16.24 13.60 -5.05
N LEU A 135 17.38 13.07 -4.56
CA LEU A 135 18.16 12.06 -5.27
C LEU A 135 17.37 10.77 -5.50
N PHE A 136 16.71 10.25 -4.45
CA PHE A 136 15.89 9.05 -4.60
C PHE A 136 14.66 9.32 -5.47
N TYR A 137 13.98 10.46 -5.29
CA TYR A 137 12.85 10.84 -6.14
C TYR A 137 13.25 10.90 -7.62
N LEU A 138 14.37 11.53 -7.95
CA LEU A 138 14.89 11.61 -9.32
C LEU A 138 15.32 10.24 -9.86
N ALA A 139 16.02 9.43 -9.06
CA ALA A 139 16.41 8.08 -9.45
C ALA A 139 15.19 7.25 -9.81
N PHE A 140 14.13 7.37 -9.01
CA PHE A 140 12.88 6.72 -9.29
C PHE A 140 12.22 7.23 -10.55
N VAL A 141 12.00 8.54 -10.70
CA VAL A 141 11.45 9.10 -11.96
C VAL A 141 12.25 8.60 -13.17
N GLY A 142 13.58 8.51 -13.06
CA GLY A 142 14.44 7.89 -14.07
C GLY A 142 14.07 6.43 -14.37
N ILE A 143 13.99 5.56 -13.35
CA ILE A 143 13.57 4.15 -13.50
C ILE A 143 12.20 4.06 -14.19
N HIS A 144 11.27 4.98 -13.91
CA HIS A 144 9.95 5.00 -14.52
C HIS A 144 9.97 5.30 -16.01
N ILE A 145 10.81 6.24 -16.45
CA ILE A 145 10.93 6.60 -17.87
C ILE A 145 11.44 5.40 -18.69
N PHE A 146 12.34 4.58 -18.13
CA PHE A 146 12.97 3.49 -18.87
C PHE A 146 12.20 2.17 -18.84
N GLY A 147 11.26 1.98 -17.91
CA GLY A 147 10.35 0.84 -17.86
C GLY A 147 11.04 -0.50 -17.52
N VAL A 148 10.77 -1.08 -16.34
CA VAL A 148 11.42 -2.35 -15.91
C VAL A 148 10.49 -3.55 -16.12
N GLY A 149 10.85 -4.43 -17.08
CA GLY A 149 10.06 -5.59 -17.50
C GLY A 149 10.05 -6.83 -16.56
N GLU A 150 10.60 -6.75 -15.34
CA GLU A 150 10.65 -7.86 -14.38
C GLU A 150 10.26 -7.44 -12.93
N ALA A 151 9.50 -6.35 -12.80
CA ALA A 151 9.13 -5.74 -11.52
C ALA A 151 8.35 -6.68 -10.56
N LEU A 152 7.41 -7.47 -11.08
CA LEU A 152 6.51 -8.30 -10.26
C LEU A 152 7.23 -9.41 -9.47
N LYS A 153 8.17 -10.13 -10.10
CA LYS A 153 8.90 -11.22 -9.41
C LYS A 153 9.80 -10.68 -8.31
N VAL A 154 10.50 -9.57 -8.60
CA VAL A 154 11.39 -8.91 -7.64
C VAL A 154 10.57 -8.41 -6.44
N MET A 155 9.42 -7.80 -6.70
CA MET A 155 8.48 -7.36 -5.67
C MET A 155 8.06 -8.52 -4.76
N MET A 156 7.59 -9.64 -5.33
CA MET A 156 7.16 -10.80 -4.54
C MET A 156 8.27 -11.38 -3.66
N VAL A 157 9.50 -11.50 -4.18
CA VAL A 157 10.64 -12.02 -3.40
C VAL A 157 10.93 -11.12 -2.21
N ILE A 158 10.98 -9.81 -2.43
CA ILE A 158 11.38 -8.86 -1.39
C ILE A 158 10.25 -8.66 -0.39
N SER A 159 8.98 -8.68 -0.81
CA SER A 159 7.86 -8.73 0.12
C SER A 159 7.88 -9.98 0.99
N GLY A 160 8.26 -11.13 0.42
CA GLY A 160 8.49 -12.35 1.22
C GLY A 160 9.57 -12.14 2.28
N LEU A 161 10.70 -11.52 1.92
CA LEU A 161 11.75 -11.16 2.89
C LEU A 161 11.28 -10.13 3.92
N ALA A 162 10.48 -9.15 3.52
CA ALA A 162 9.91 -8.13 4.40
C ALA A 162 8.96 -8.75 5.44
N VAL A 163 8.09 -9.68 5.02
CA VAL A 163 7.25 -10.46 5.92
C VAL A 163 8.10 -11.26 6.91
N LEU A 164 9.15 -11.95 6.43
CA LEU A 164 10.06 -12.69 7.32
C LEU A 164 10.77 -11.75 8.32
N ALA A 165 11.15 -10.54 7.90
CA ALA A 165 11.75 -9.53 8.76
C ALA A 165 10.79 -9.06 9.87
N ILE A 166 9.52 -8.81 9.54
CA ILE A 166 8.46 -8.47 10.50
C ILE A 166 8.24 -9.61 11.49
N LEU A 167 8.13 -10.86 11.00
CA LEU A 167 7.95 -12.03 11.87
C LEU A 167 9.16 -12.27 12.77
N ALA A 168 10.38 -12.13 12.25
CA ALA A 168 11.61 -12.25 13.03
C ALA A 168 11.68 -11.16 14.11
N THR A 169 11.27 -9.94 13.78
CA THR A 169 11.16 -8.83 14.75
C THR A 169 10.16 -9.18 15.85
N GLY A 170 8.97 -9.67 15.49
CA GLY A 170 7.97 -10.10 16.47
C GLY A 170 8.50 -11.19 17.40
N ILE A 171 9.14 -12.23 16.86
CA ILE A 171 9.74 -13.31 17.66
C ILE A 171 10.82 -12.79 18.61
N ALA A 172 11.70 -11.90 18.13
CA ALA A 172 12.78 -11.33 18.93
C ALA A 172 12.26 -10.46 20.08
N LEU A 173 11.17 -9.74 19.88
CA LEU A 173 10.62 -8.80 20.87
C LEU A 173 9.64 -9.42 21.86
N VAL A 174 9.14 -10.64 21.63
CA VAL A 174 8.21 -11.32 22.56
C VAL A 174 8.73 -11.40 24.01
N PRO A 175 10.02 -11.72 24.27
CA PRO A 175 10.54 -11.77 25.64
C PRO A 175 10.53 -10.42 26.37
N GLU A 176 10.59 -9.31 25.63
CA GLU A 176 10.63 -7.94 26.17
C GLU A 176 9.22 -7.38 26.43
N PHE A 177 8.17 -8.13 26.10
CA PHE A 177 6.81 -7.64 26.17
C PHE A 177 6.36 -7.36 27.61
N ASN A 178 5.94 -6.12 27.86
CA ASN A 178 5.29 -5.69 29.09
C ASN A 178 4.06 -4.86 28.76
N SER A 179 2.88 -5.28 29.23
CA SER A 179 1.63 -4.56 28.95
C SER A 179 1.58 -3.14 29.50
N ALA A 180 2.38 -2.81 30.52
CA ALA A 180 2.50 -1.44 31.02
C ALA A 180 3.07 -0.47 29.96
N ASN A 181 3.93 -0.96 29.07
CA ASN A 181 4.55 -0.18 28.00
C ASN A 181 3.52 0.32 26.96
N LEU A 182 2.37 -0.35 26.84
CA LEU A 182 1.29 0.09 25.95
C LEU A 182 0.68 1.43 26.39
N PHE A 183 0.80 1.78 27.67
CA PHE A 183 0.10 2.92 28.27
C PHE A 183 1.09 3.91 28.92
N ASP A 184 2.30 4.00 28.40
CA ASP A 184 3.39 4.86 28.91
C ASP A 184 3.32 6.33 28.43
N ILE A 185 2.21 6.72 27.82
CA ILE A 185 1.91 8.09 27.39
C ILE A 185 0.96 8.72 28.40
N GLU A 186 1.44 9.75 29.09
CA GLU A 186 0.64 10.50 30.07
C GLU A 186 -0.57 11.21 29.43
N PRO A 187 -1.78 11.09 29.99
CA PRO A 187 -2.96 11.77 29.49
C PRO A 187 -2.87 13.30 29.58
N ILE A 188 -3.35 13.98 28.54
CA ILE A 188 -3.59 15.44 28.60
C ILE A 188 -4.96 15.74 29.21
N SER A 189 -5.25 17.02 29.46
CA SER A 189 -6.56 17.43 29.98
C SER A 189 -7.70 16.94 29.08
N GLY A 190 -8.63 16.16 29.65
CA GLY A 190 -9.75 15.55 28.92
C GLY A 190 -9.45 14.17 28.31
N GLY A 191 -8.23 13.65 28.46
CA GLY A 191 -7.86 12.28 28.14
C GLY A 191 -7.84 11.34 29.35
N ASP A 192 -7.69 10.05 29.09
CA ASP A 192 -7.48 9.00 30.08
C ASP A 192 -6.35 8.06 29.65
N LEU A 193 -6.06 7.02 30.45
CA LEU A 193 -4.97 6.08 30.17
C LEU A 193 -5.09 5.38 28.81
N MET A 194 -6.31 5.11 28.33
CA MET A 194 -6.55 4.43 27.05
C MET A 194 -6.48 5.42 25.88
N MET A 195 -7.02 6.61 26.08
CA MET A 195 -7.05 7.68 25.09
C MET A 195 -6.43 8.94 25.70
N PRO A 196 -5.09 9.02 25.79
CA PRO A 196 -4.41 10.14 26.43
C PRO A 196 -4.70 11.48 25.75
N MET A 197 -5.03 11.47 24.45
CA MET A 197 -5.45 12.66 23.67
C MET A 197 -6.97 12.72 23.41
N GLY A 198 -7.75 11.88 24.13
CA GLY A 198 -9.20 11.77 23.98
C GLY A 198 -9.65 11.36 22.57
N LEU A 199 -10.92 11.60 22.26
CA LEU A 199 -11.51 11.24 20.95
C LEU A 199 -10.88 12.01 19.78
N TYR A 200 -10.38 13.23 20.02
CA TYR A 200 -9.69 13.99 18.97
C TYR A 200 -8.43 13.26 18.50
N GLY A 201 -7.67 12.66 19.41
CA GLY A 201 -6.51 11.83 19.06
C GLY A 201 -6.88 10.68 18.13
N VAL A 202 -7.98 9.97 18.43
CA VAL A 202 -8.48 8.88 17.56
C VAL A 202 -8.76 9.37 16.14
N TRP A 203 -9.45 10.51 16.00
CA TRP A 203 -9.70 11.11 14.69
C TRP A 203 -8.41 11.51 13.96
N ALA A 204 -7.46 12.11 14.68
CA ALA A 204 -6.15 12.50 14.13
C ALA A 204 -5.29 11.29 13.75
N ALA A 205 -5.53 10.12 14.33
CA ALA A 205 -4.81 8.87 14.05
C ALA A 205 -5.32 8.11 12.81
N LEU A 206 -6.53 8.37 12.31
CA LEU A 206 -7.11 7.64 11.17
C LEU A 206 -6.22 7.65 9.91
N PRO A 207 -5.64 8.78 9.47
CA PRO A 207 -4.75 8.80 8.32
C PRO A 207 -3.43 8.04 8.53
N PHE A 208 -3.03 7.80 9.78
CA PHE A 208 -1.85 6.98 10.06
C PHE A 208 -2.20 5.49 10.05
N ALA A 209 -3.37 5.14 10.59
CA ALA A 209 -3.89 3.77 10.56
C ALA A 209 -4.10 3.22 9.14
N MET A 210 -4.34 4.10 8.14
CA MET A 210 -4.48 3.68 6.74
C MET A 210 -3.22 2.99 6.20
N TRP A 211 -2.02 3.34 6.69
CA TRP A 211 -0.77 2.74 6.22
C TRP A 211 -0.73 1.22 6.38
N LEU A 212 -1.48 0.67 7.34
CA LEU A 212 -1.56 -0.77 7.60
C LEU A 212 -2.33 -1.55 6.50
N PHE A 213 -3.11 -0.85 5.65
CA PHE A 213 -4.03 -1.50 4.70
C PHE A 213 -4.03 -0.87 3.29
N LEU A 214 -3.49 0.34 3.14
CA LEU A 214 -3.48 1.11 1.90
C LEU A 214 -2.82 0.32 0.75
N ALA A 215 -3.43 0.42 -0.44
CA ALA A 215 -3.03 -0.19 -1.71
C ALA A 215 -3.44 -1.67 -1.92
N VAL A 216 -4.10 -2.32 -0.95
CA VAL A 216 -4.68 -3.67 -1.15
C VAL A 216 -5.72 -3.68 -2.29
N GLU A 217 -6.37 -2.55 -2.53
CA GLU A 217 -7.29 -2.27 -3.64
C GLU A 217 -6.63 -2.32 -5.03
N GLY A 218 -5.31 -2.45 -5.10
CA GLY A 218 -4.55 -2.66 -6.33
C GLY A 218 -4.66 -4.08 -6.89
N VAL A 219 -5.02 -5.09 -6.08
CA VAL A 219 -5.09 -6.50 -6.52
C VAL A 219 -6.00 -6.72 -7.74
N PRO A 220 -7.23 -6.14 -7.81
CA PRO A 220 -8.12 -6.30 -8.97
C PRO A 220 -7.53 -5.77 -10.28
N LEU A 221 -6.53 -4.89 -10.23
CA LEU A 221 -5.90 -4.40 -11.43
C LEU A 221 -5.21 -5.54 -12.19
N ALA A 222 -4.68 -6.55 -11.49
CA ALA A 222 -4.02 -7.72 -12.06
C ALA A 222 -4.99 -8.78 -12.61
N ALA A 223 -6.28 -8.47 -12.76
CA ALA A 223 -7.29 -9.41 -13.26
C ALA A 223 -6.96 -9.98 -14.65
N GLU A 224 -6.28 -9.23 -15.52
CA GLU A 224 -5.84 -9.73 -16.84
C GLU A 224 -4.76 -10.83 -16.78
N GLU A 225 -4.01 -10.88 -15.68
CA GLU A 225 -2.94 -11.87 -15.45
C GLU A 225 -3.46 -13.12 -14.70
N ALA A 226 -4.63 -13.00 -14.08
CA ALA A 226 -5.24 -14.06 -13.29
C ALA A 226 -5.67 -15.26 -14.15
N LYS A 227 -5.52 -16.47 -13.58
CA LYS A 227 -5.89 -17.75 -14.21
C LYS A 227 -7.40 -17.91 -14.35
N ASP A 228 -8.15 -17.72 -13.28
CA ASP A 228 -9.61 -17.60 -13.27
C ASP A 228 -9.97 -16.29 -12.57
N PRO A 229 -10.02 -15.14 -13.26
CA PRO A 229 -10.21 -13.83 -12.63
C PRO A 229 -11.46 -13.76 -11.75
N LYS A 230 -12.52 -14.49 -12.13
CA LYS A 230 -13.79 -14.53 -11.38
C LYS A 230 -13.67 -15.19 -10.01
N LYS A 231 -12.66 -16.04 -9.79
CA LYS A 231 -12.46 -16.78 -8.55
C LYS A 231 -11.16 -16.42 -7.84
N ASP A 232 -10.10 -16.20 -8.60
CA ASP A 232 -8.76 -16.01 -8.08
C ASP A 232 -8.55 -14.60 -7.53
N VAL A 233 -9.08 -13.56 -8.20
CA VAL A 233 -8.98 -12.18 -7.72
C VAL A 233 -9.73 -12.00 -6.39
N PRO A 234 -11.01 -12.43 -6.25
CA PRO A 234 -11.72 -12.34 -4.97
C PRO A 234 -10.99 -13.07 -3.83
N LYS A 235 -10.53 -14.30 -4.08
CA LYS A 235 -9.77 -15.07 -3.08
C LYS A 235 -8.45 -14.41 -2.73
N GLY A 236 -7.73 -13.90 -3.72
CA GLY A 236 -6.45 -13.24 -3.55
C GLY A 236 -6.54 -12.00 -2.67
N ILE A 237 -7.45 -11.07 -3.00
CA ILE A 237 -7.59 -9.81 -2.25
C ILE A 237 -8.10 -10.03 -0.82
N ILE A 238 -9.03 -10.96 -0.60
CA ILE A 238 -9.53 -11.29 0.75
C ILE A 238 -8.41 -11.94 1.58
N ALA A 239 -7.66 -12.90 1.00
CA ALA A 239 -6.55 -13.54 1.70
C ALA A 239 -5.45 -12.53 2.06
N ALA A 240 -5.12 -11.60 1.15
CA ALA A 240 -4.19 -10.52 1.44
C ALA A 240 -4.68 -9.65 2.61
N MET A 241 -5.94 -9.20 2.58
CA MET A 241 -6.52 -8.38 3.65
C MET A 241 -6.48 -9.08 5.02
N LEU A 242 -6.84 -10.37 5.08
CA LEU A 242 -6.79 -11.13 6.34
C LEU A 242 -5.35 -11.27 6.87
N PHE A 243 -4.39 -11.45 5.98
CA PHE A 243 -2.98 -11.49 6.36
C PHE A 243 -2.49 -10.13 6.89
N LEU A 244 -2.87 -9.03 6.23
CA LEU A 244 -2.51 -7.67 6.64
C LEU A 244 -3.16 -7.28 7.98
N LEU A 245 -4.38 -7.72 8.27
CA LEU A 245 -4.97 -7.56 9.61
C LEU A 245 -4.13 -8.26 10.68
N PHE A 246 -3.59 -9.44 10.38
CA PHE A 246 -2.71 -10.16 11.30
C PHE A 246 -1.39 -9.40 11.52
N THR A 247 -0.71 -8.96 10.45
CA THR A 247 0.56 -8.24 10.60
C THR A 247 0.38 -6.86 11.24
N ALA A 248 -0.73 -6.17 10.96
CA ALA A 248 -1.11 -4.94 11.64
C ALA A 248 -1.23 -5.13 13.16
N VAL A 249 -1.96 -6.15 13.62
CA VAL A 249 -2.06 -6.46 15.06
C VAL A 249 -0.67 -6.79 15.63
N LEU A 250 0.11 -7.58 14.90
CA LEU A 250 1.46 -7.95 15.31
C LEU A 250 2.34 -6.73 15.58
N VAL A 251 2.44 -5.80 14.62
CA VAL A 251 3.33 -4.63 14.76
C VAL A 251 2.82 -3.61 15.78
N VAL A 252 1.51 -3.35 15.81
CA VAL A 252 0.91 -2.37 16.72
C VAL A 252 1.04 -2.78 18.18
N VAL A 253 0.84 -4.08 18.47
CA VAL A 253 0.88 -4.62 19.82
C VAL A 253 2.32 -4.89 20.26
N LEU A 254 3.10 -5.64 19.46
CA LEU A 254 4.40 -6.12 19.93
C LEU A 254 5.42 -5.00 20.08
N LEU A 255 5.50 -4.06 19.14
CA LEU A 255 6.52 -3.01 19.24
C LEU A 255 6.26 -2.11 20.46
N SER A 256 5.03 -1.61 20.58
CA SER A 256 4.64 -0.76 21.72
C SER A 256 4.77 -1.51 23.05
N GLY A 257 4.38 -2.79 23.09
CA GLY A 257 4.48 -3.59 24.30
C GLY A 257 5.92 -3.96 24.67
N ALA A 258 6.81 -4.12 23.71
CA ALA A 258 8.21 -4.43 23.97
C ALA A 258 8.99 -3.21 24.47
N VAL A 259 8.83 -2.03 23.85
CA VAL A 259 9.73 -0.88 24.11
C VAL A 259 9.04 0.42 24.49
N GLY A 260 7.71 0.47 24.56
CA GLY A 260 6.95 1.67 24.95
C GLY A 260 6.20 2.32 23.78
N ALA A 261 4.93 2.63 23.98
CA ALA A 261 4.11 3.35 23.01
C ALA A 261 4.67 4.76 22.72
N LYS A 262 5.21 5.43 23.74
CA LYS A 262 5.85 6.74 23.59
C LYS A 262 7.06 6.69 22.66
N VAL A 263 7.92 5.68 22.83
CA VAL A 263 9.12 5.49 22.00
C VAL A 263 8.70 5.22 20.56
N ILE A 264 7.84 4.21 20.35
CA ILE A 264 7.38 3.82 19.03
C ILE A 264 6.65 4.96 18.31
N GLY A 265 5.81 5.72 19.03
CA GLY A 265 5.09 6.85 18.46
C GLY A 265 5.99 7.94 17.87
N SER A 266 7.21 8.09 18.41
CA SER A 266 8.19 9.10 17.98
C SER A 266 9.23 8.59 16.98
N SER A 267 9.27 7.28 16.73
CA SER A 267 10.31 6.65 15.90
C SER A 267 10.10 6.90 14.41
N ALA A 268 11.19 7.15 13.69
CA ALA A 268 11.17 7.20 12.23
C ALA A 268 11.31 5.81 11.57
N VAL A 269 11.86 4.84 12.31
CA VAL A 269 12.12 3.46 11.87
C VAL A 269 11.73 2.48 13.00
N PRO A 270 10.44 2.37 13.37
CA PRO A 270 9.99 1.78 14.63
C PRO A 270 10.42 0.33 14.86
N LEU A 271 10.50 -0.50 13.81
CA LEU A 271 10.99 -1.87 13.93
C LEU A 271 12.48 -1.91 14.28
N VAL A 272 13.27 -1.02 13.68
CA VAL A 272 14.72 -0.94 13.86
C VAL A 272 15.04 -0.42 15.26
N ASP A 273 14.38 0.66 15.67
CA ASP A 273 14.56 1.24 17.00
C ASP A 273 14.16 0.27 18.10
N ALA A 274 13.02 -0.43 17.96
CA ALA A 274 12.60 -1.44 18.92
C ALA A 274 13.64 -2.56 19.09
N LEU A 275 14.19 -3.06 17.97
CA LEU A 275 15.23 -4.09 17.99
C LEU A 275 16.53 -3.58 18.60
N ASN A 276 16.96 -2.35 18.29
CA ASN A 276 18.15 -1.74 18.87
C ASN A 276 18.02 -1.58 20.39
N ILE A 277 16.86 -1.11 20.86
CA ILE A 277 16.56 -0.96 22.30
C ILE A 277 16.57 -2.31 23.01
N ALA A 278 16.01 -3.35 22.38
CA ALA A 278 16.03 -4.72 22.88
C ALA A 278 17.40 -5.42 22.74
N GLY A 279 18.43 -4.75 22.21
CA GLY A 279 19.78 -5.30 22.07
C GLY A 279 19.99 -6.22 20.86
N HIS A 280 19.08 -6.23 19.89
CA HIS A 280 19.12 -7.03 18.67
C HIS A 280 19.67 -6.27 17.45
N SER A 281 20.77 -5.52 17.61
CA SER A 281 21.29 -4.58 16.59
C SER A 281 21.62 -5.21 15.22
N GLN A 282 22.07 -6.46 15.19
CA GLN A 282 22.31 -7.17 13.93
C GLN A 282 21.01 -7.42 13.15
N LEU A 283 19.95 -7.84 13.86
CA LEU A 283 18.63 -8.01 13.27
C LEU A 283 18.04 -6.65 12.88
N ALA A 284 18.24 -5.62 13.71
CA ALA A 284 17.82 -4.25 13.41
C ALA A 284 18.41 -3.75 12.08
N THR A 285 19.72 -3.93 11.87
CA THR A 285 20.41 -3.57 10.63
C THR A 285 19.85 -4.34 9.43
N PHE A 286 19.63 -5.65 9.59
CA PHE A 286 19.06 -6.49 8.54
C PHE A 286 17.63 -6.06 8.15
N VAL A 287 16.78 -5.79 9.14
CA VAL A 287 15.42 -5.28 8.96
C VAL A 287 15.44 -3.91 8.28
N ASN A 288 16.36 -3.02 8.67
CA ASN A 288 16.49 -1.70 8.06
C ASN A 288 16.88 -1.79 6.57
N VAL A 289 17.88 -2.61 6.24
CA VAL A 289 18.28 -2.84 4.84
C VAL A 289 17.14 -3.41 4.02
N LEU A 290 16.39 -4.39 4.55
CA LEU A 290 15.24 -4.95 3.86
C LEU A 290 14.11 -3.93 3.69
N GLY A 291 13.78 -3.16 4.73
CA GLY A 291 12.77 -2.10 4.68
C GLY A 291 13.12 -1.02 3.66
N PHE A 292 14.40 -0.61 3.63
CA PHE A 292 14.95 0.29 2.63
C PHE A 292 14.80 -0.27 1.22
N LEU A 293 15.36 -1.46 0.94
CA LEU A 293 15.31 -2.10 -0.38
C LEU A 293 13.88 -2.35 -0.84
N PHE A 294 13.00 -2.76 0.08
CA PHE A 294 11.62 -3.00 -0.23
C PHE A 294 10.88 -1.72 -0.63
N THR A 295 11.07 -0.65 0.14
CA THR A 295 10.53 0.67 -0.18
C THR A 295 11.02 1.17 -1.53
N LEU A 296 12.32 0.99 -1.86
CA LEU A 296 12.85 1.35 -3.20
C LEU A 296 12.13 0.61 -4.34
N ILE A 297 11.81 -0.66 -4.12
CA ILE A 297 11.27 -1.53 -5.17
C ILE A 297 9.77 -1.38 -5.32
N LEU A 298 9.03 -1.29 -4.21
CA LEU A 298 7.63 -0.87 -4.22
C LEU A 298 7.44 0.42 -4.99
N PHE A 299 8.35 1.37 -4.79
CA PHE A 299 8.31 2.64 -5.49
C PHE A 299 8.54 2.51 -7.00
N ALA A 300 9.53 1.70 -7.40
CA ALA A 300 9.77 1.38 -8.80
C ALA A 300 8.59 0.65 -9.46
N VAL A 301 7.84 -0.19 -8.72
CA VAL A 301 6.75 -1.02 -9.25
C VAL A 301 5.39 -0.28 -9.26
N GLY A 302 5.06 0.47 -8.21
CA GLY A 302 3.78 1.18 -8.08
C GLY A 302 3.56 2.22 -9.18
N MET A 303 4.62 2.91 -9.58
CA MET A 303 4.56 3.85 -10.71
C MET A 303 4.70 3.16 -12.07
N LEU A 304 5.33 1.98 -12.16
CA LEU A 304 5.32 1.13 -13.36
C LEU A 304 3.91 0.67 -13.74
N TYR A 305 3.08 0.35 -12.75
CA TYR A 305 1.68 0.00 -12.95
C TYR A 305 0.89 1.19 -13.53
N TYR A 306 1.06 2.38 -12.96
CA TYR A 306 0.41 3.60 -13.43
C TYR A 306 0.89 4.03 -14.84
N PHE A 307 2.17 3.88 -15.16
CA PHE A 307 2.69 4.29 -16.46
C PHE A 307 2.34 3.29 -17.58
N MET A 308 2.42 1.98 -17.30
CA MET A 308 2.14 0.96 -18.32
C MET A 308 0.65 0.65 -18.51
N ILE A 309 -0.17 0.80 -17.45
CA ILE A 309 -1.61 0.48 -17.47
C ILE A 309 -2.46 1.75 -17.34
N GLY A 310 -2.09 2.70 -16.47
CA GLY A 310 -2.80 3.97 -16.27
C GLY A 310 -2.82 4.89 -17.50
N GLN A 311 -1.65 5.30 -17.99
CA GLN A 311 -1.56 6.25 -19.12
C GLN A 311 -2.02 5.66 -20.46
N HIS A 312 -1.72 4.39 -20.75
CA HIS A 312 -1.98 3.81 -22.07
C HIS A 312 -3.20 2.87 -22.15
N ARG A 313 -3.78 2.41 -21.03
CA ARG A 313 -4.92 1.47 -21.05
C ARG A 313 -6.14 1.92 -20.25
N LEU A 314 -5.98 2.73 -19.21
CA LEU A 314 -7.09 3.25 -18.42
C LEU A 314 -7.57 4.60 -18.97
N ILE A 315 -6.66 5.54 -19.22
CA ILE A 315 -7.01 6.90 -19.69
C ILE A 315 -7.14 6.91 -21.22
N ALA A 316 -6.16 6.36 -21.95
CA ALA A 316 -6.20 6.39 -23.41
C ALA A 316 -7.31 5.50 -24.01
N LYS A 317 -7.53 4.27 -23.51
CA LYS A 317 -8.67 3.46 -23.99
C LYS A 317 -10.02 4.02 -23.56
N SER A 318 -10.17 4.53 -22.32
CA SER A 318 -11.47 5.09 -21.94
C SER A 318 -11.79 6.36 -22.72
N ALA A 319 -10.79 7.22 -23.00
CA ALA A 319 -10.96 8.38 -23.86
C ALA A 319 -11.18 8.00 -25.33
N GLU A 320 -10.39 7.08 -25.90
CA GLU A 320 -10.57 6.60 -27.29
C GLU A 320 -11.90 5.86 -27.48
N GLU A 321 -12.33 5.03 -26.52
CA GLU A 321 -13.65 4.38 -26.52
C GLU A 321 -14.77 5.42 -26.40
N GLU A 322 -14.61 6.46 -25.56
CA GLU A 322 -15.58 7.55 -25.43
C GLU A 322 -15.64 8.40 -26.72
N PHE A 323 -14.50 8.74 -27.33
CA PHE A 323 -14.44 9.40 -28.63
C PHE A 323 -15.02 8.53 -29.75
N ALA A 324 -14.79 7.21 -29.74
CA ALA A 324 -15.34 6.30 -30.73
C ALA A 324 -16.86 6.15 -30.60
N LEU A 325 -17.39 6.09 -29.37
CA LEU A 325 -18.83 6.07 -29.10
C LEU A 325 -19.49 7.40 -29.49
N LEU A 326 -18.86 8.54 -29.18
CA LEU A 326 -19.33 9.85 -29.60
C LEU A 326 -19.32 10.00 -31.12
N TYR A 327 -18.26 9.52 -31.78
CA TYR A 327 -18.16 9.52 -33.23
C TYR A 327 -19.24 8.64 -33.88
N GLN A 328 -19.47 7.43 -33.37
CA GLN A 328 -20.57 6.57 -33.85
C GLN A 328 -21.94 7.21 -33.65
N ALA A 329 -22.20 7.76 -32.47
CA ALA A 329 -23.47 8.45 -32.20
C ALA A 329 -23.69 9.65 -33.13
N GLN A 330 -22.62 10.38 -33.47
CA GLN A 330 -22.69 11.50 -34.42
C GLN A 330 -22.96 11.01 -35.85
N VAL A 331 -22.32 9.93 -36.28
CA VAL A 331 -22.58 9.31 -37.59
C VAL A 331 -24.02 8.79 -37.71
N GLU A 332 -24.57 8.19 -36.65
CA GLU A 332 -25.97 7.74 -36.63
C GLU A 332 -26.98 8.90 -36.66
N LEU A 333 -26.67 10.01 -35.97
CA LEU A 333 -27.46 11.25 -36.01
C LEU A 333 -27.44 11.93 -37.38
N GLU A 334 -26.30 11.93 -38.07
CA GLU A 334 -26.18 12.51 -39.42
C GLU A 334 -26.84 11.64 -40.50
N ALA A 335 -27.08 10.35 -40.21
CA ALA A 335 -27.74 9.40 -41.11
C ALA A 335 -29.29 9.33 -40.94
N ALA A 336 -29.85 9.96 -39.89
CA ALA A 336 -31.28 10.00 -39.58
C ALA A 336 -31.96 11.28 -40.09
#